data_AF-A0A1G6F4Q7-F1
#
_entry.id   AF-A0A1G6F4Q7-F1
#
_cell.length_a   1.000
_cell.length_b   1.000
_cell.length_c   1.000
_cell.angle_alpha   90.00
_cell.angle_beta   90.00
_cell.angle_gamma   90.00
#
_symmetry.space_group_name_H-M   'P 1'
#
loop_
_entity.id
_entity.type
_entity.pdbx_description
1 polymer ?
#
loop_
_entity_poly.entity_id
_entity_poly.type
_entity_poly.pdbx_seq_one_letter_code
_entity_poly.pdbx_strand_id
1 'polypeptide(L)'
;MPRKDNRGYVLHSGEYQRADGRYCFAYTDRTGKRHQIYSKTLVGMRERKKKLLRDYEDGLDPHKAGTIEVSHMVDSYLATKYDLKVSTRGAYRNSAKYIDEGIGKCKIVDIKYSDIKRFYYGLMLEKGLKATTVDHVNTVLHPAFQMAVRDGLIRTNPTEGVMNEIKHSRYWIKEKRFALSIPEQKQFMDFLRSSSKYHGWLPIFTVLLGTGMRIGECLGLTWDDLDFEKRIISVNHSLSDRPDEEGDCRKRIETTTKTAAGMRTIPMVQEVFDAFLMEYEFQKIIGFCEEEVDGYSGFVFSTGSRTVQMAGAVNRALHSIISDANKLEERLAKQEHREPIMIPQISAHNLRHTFCTRLCENESNLKVIQSIMGHHDISTTMDIYAECTGEKKQEVMANLEGKIII
;
A
#
# COMPACT_ATOMS: atom_id res chain seq x y z
N MET A 1 -23.20 -53.62 -35.18
CA MET A 1 -24.22 -52.62 -35.57
C MET A 1 -24.03 -51.36 -34.72
N PRO A 2 -24.16 -50.15 -35.29
CA PRO A 2 -24.10 -48.92 -34.51
C PRO A 2 -25.24 -48.89 -33.48
N ARG A 3 -24.94 -48.48 -32.24
CA ARG A 3 -25.98 -48.28 -31.21
C ARG A 3 -26.85 -47.11 -31.65
N LYS A 4 -28.17 -47.29 -31.63
CA LYS A 4 -29.14 -46.28 -32.02
C LYS A 4 -30.04 -45.92 -30.84
N ASP A 5 -30.54 -44.69 -30.82
CA ASP A 5 -31.54 -44.26 -29.84
C ASP A 5 -32.96 -44.72 -30.22
N ASN A 6 -33.95 -44.39 -29.38
CA ASN A 6 -35.36 -44.75 -29.61
C ASN A 6 -35.98 -44.09 -30.86
N ARG A 7 -35.27 -43.15 -31.50
CA ARG A 7 -35.67 -42.43 -32.72
C ARG A 7 -34.83 -42.81 -33.94
N GLY A 8 -33.91 -43.78 -33.80
CA GLY A 8 -33.07 -44.29 -34.88
C GLY A 8 -31.77 -43.53 -35.14
N TYR A 9 -31.42 -42.52 -34.35
CA TYR A 9 -30.15 -41.80 -34.47
C TYR A 9 -28.98 -42.60 -33.91
N VAL A 10 -27.83 -42.55 -34.59
CA VAL A 10 -26.59 -43.23 -34.16
C VAL A 10 -25.99 -42.55 -32.93
N LEU A 11 -25.70 -43.33 -31.89
CA LEU A 11 -25.02 -42.93 -30.67
C LEU A 11 -23.53 -43.29 -30.76
N HIS A 12 -22.64 -42.34 -30.44
CA HIS A 12 -21.20 -42.58 -30.44
C HIS A 12 -20.72 -43.27 -29.15
N SER A 13 -19.43 -43.64 -29.10
CA SER A 13 -18.83 -44.24 -27.90
C SER A 13 -19.00 -43.33 -26.67
N GLY A 14 -19.43 -43.93 -25.56
CA GLY A 14 -19.76 -43.23 -24.32
C GLY A 14 -21.16 -42.59 -24.27
N GLU A 15 -21.89 -42.54 -25.39
CA GLU A 15 -23.25 -41.95 -25.50
C GLU A 15 -24.34 -43.02 -25.28
N TYR A 16 -25.36 -42.69 -24.50
CA TYR A 16 -26.55 -43.55 -24.33
C TYR A 16 -27.80 -42.72 -23.99
N GLN A 17 -28.98 -43.26 -24.30
CA GLN A 17 -30.26 -42.67 -23.92
C GLN A 17 -30.79 -43.39 -22.66
N ARG A 18 -31.25 -42.62 -21.67
CA ARG A 18 -31.90 -43.18 -20.46
C ARG A 18 -33.37 -43.47 -20.70
N ALA A 19 -33.95 -44.28 -19.82
CA ALA A 19 -35.37 -44.61 -19.83
C ALA A 19 -36.30 -43.38 -19.72
N ASP A 20 -35.81 -42.29 -19.11
CA ASP A 20 -36.52 -41.00 -18.99
C ASP A 20 -36.39 -40.10 -20.24
N GLY A 21 -35.78 -40.60 -21.32
CA GLY A 21 -35.61 -39.88 -22.59
C GLY A 21 -34.41 -38.93 -22.65
N ARG A 22 -33.64 -38.74 -21.55
CA ARG A 22 -32.44 -37.89 -21.55
C ARG A 22 -31.24 -38.58 -22.21
N TYR A 23 -30.48 -37.82 -22.98
CA TYR A 23 -29.20 -38.27 -23.56
C TYR A 23 -28.07 -38.06 -22.58
N CYS A 24 -27.21 -39.06 -22.44
CA CYS A 24 -26.10 -39.08 -21.51
C CYS A 24 -24.78 -39.34 -22.24
N PHE A 25 -23.71 -38.72 -21.76
CA PHE A 25 -22.35 -39.08 -22.14
C PHE A 25 -21.52 -39.31 -20.88
N ALA A 26 -20.99 -40.52 -20.75
CA ALA A 26 -20.13 -40.91 -19.64
C ALA A 26 -18.66 -40.79 -20.06
N TYR A 27 -17.85 -40.20 -19.17
CA TYR A 27 -16.42 -40.01 -19.41
C TYR A 27 -15.64 -40.11 -18.09
N THR A 28 -14.33 -40.21 -18.18
CA THR A 28 -13.43 -40.30 -17.01
C THR A 28 -12.56 -39.05 -16.99
N ASP A 29 -12.44 -38.40 -15.84
CA ASP A 29 -11.55 -37.25 -15.68
C ASP A 29 -10.07 -37.66 -15.58
N ARG A 30 -9.17 -36.66 -15.49
CA ARG A 30 -7.73 -36.87 -15.32
C ARG A 30 -7.34 -37.54 -14.00
N THR A 31 -8.24 -37.54 -13.01
CA THR A 31 -8.04 -38.19 -11.71
C THR A 31 -8.55 -39.64 -11.67
N GLY A 32 -9.08 -40.14 -12.79
CA GLY A 32 -9.63 -41.49 -12.90
C GLY A 32 -11.07 -41.62 -12.44
N LYS A 33 -11.75 -40.52 -12.08
CA LYS A 33 -13.14 -40.53 -11.60
C LYS A 33 -14.12 -40.44 -12.77
N ARG A 34 -15.17 -41.27 -12.76
CA ARG A 34 -16.21 -41.28 -13.81
C ARG A 34 -17.25 -40.19 -13.56
N HIS A 35 -17.56 -39.44 -14.61
CA HIS A 35 -18.57 -38.39 -14.64
C HIS A 35 -19.57 -38.63 -15.78
N GLN A 36 -20.74 -37.99 -15.68
CA GLN A 36 -21.79 -38.06 -16.68
C GLN A 36 -22.36 -36.68 -16.97
N ILE A 37 -22.48 -36.34 -18.25
CA ILE A 37 -23.24 -35.17 -18.70
C ILE A 37 -24.58 -35.60 -19.28
N TYR A 38 -25.59 -34.78 -19.07
CA TYR A 38 -26.97 -35.04 -19.48
C TYR A 38 -27.49 -33.91 -20.37
N SER A 39 -28.38 -34.21 -21.32
CA SER A 39 -29.16 -33.22 -22.06
C SER A 39 -30.53 -33.77 -22.48
N LYS A 40 -31.51 -32.90 -22.70
CA LYS A 40 -32.82 -33.26 -23.25
C LYS A 40 -32.75 -33.58 -24.76
N THR A 41 -31.74 -33.07 -25.46
CA THR A 41 -31.56 -33.25 -26.92
C THR A 41 -30.19 -33.85 -27.23
N LEU A 42 -30.12 -34.68 -28.27
CA LEU A 42 -28.87 -35.28 -28.74
C LEU A 42 -27.87 -34.21 -29.19
N VAL A 43 -28.34 -33.16 -29.89
CA VAL A 43 -27.52 -32.02 -30.31
C VAL A 43 -26.92 -31.29 -29.11
N GLY A 44 -27.75 -30.93 -28.12
CA GLY A 44 -27.25 -30.25 -26.91
C GLY A 44 -26.31 -31.11 -26.07
N MET A 45 -26.46 -32.44 -26.08
CA MET A 45 -25.48 -33.35 -25.46
C MET A 45 -24.13 -33.30 -26.19
N ARG A 46 -24.16 -33.33 -27.53
CA ARG A 46 -22.94 -33.29 -28.35
C ARG A 46 -22.20 -31.95 -28.27
N GLU A 47 -22.91 -30.83 -28.19
CA GLU A 47 -22.29 -29.51 -27.96
C GLU A 47 -21.59 -29.45 -26.60
N ARG A 48 -22.24 -29.95 -25.53
CA ARG A 48 -21.64 -30.06 -24.20
C ARG A 48 -20.42 -30.97 -24.20
N LYS A 49 -20.50 -32.12 -24.89
CA LYS A 49 -19.38 -33.05 -25.09
C LYS A 49 -18.21 -32.39 -25.82
N LYS A 50 -18.46 -31.66 -26.90
CA LYS A 50 -17.42 -30.97 -27.68
C LYS A 50 -16.72 -29.90 -26.85
N LYS A 51 -17.48 -29.11 -26.08
CA LYS A 51 -16.91 -28.11 -25.16
C LYS A 51 -16.01 -28.77 -24.11
N LEU A 52 -16.51 -29.84 -23.50
CA LEU A 52 -15.81 -30.58 -22.45
C LEU A 52 -14.52 -31.24 -22.95
N LEU A 53 -14.57 -31.90 -24.12
CA LEU A 53 -13.37 -32.47 -24.75
C LEU A 53 -12.32 -31.41 -25.03
N ARG A 54 -12.73 -30.26 -25.59
CA ARG A 54 -11.84 -29.13 -25.84
C ARG A 54 -11.19 -28.62 -24.56
N ASP A 55 -11.97 -28.46 -23.49
CA ASP A 55 -11.44 -28.01 -22.21
C ASP A 55 -10.42 -29.02 -21.64
N TYR A 56 -10.65 -30.33 -21.79
CA TYR A 56 -9.67 -31.37 -21.40
C TYR A 56 -8.40 -31.39 -22.26
N GLU A 57 -8.54 -31.20 -23.59
CA GLU A 57 -7.41 -31.08 -24.52
C GLU A 57 -6.54 -29.88 -24.17
N ASP A 58 -7.17 -28.77 -23.79
CA ASP A 58 -6.50 -27.54 -23.35
C ASP A 58 -5.98 -27.60 -21.91
N GLY A 59 -6.09 -28.76 -21.26
CA GLY A 59 -5.52 -29.01 -19.95
C GLY A 59 -6.37 -28.58 -18.75
N LEU A 60 -7.63 -28.19 -18.98
CA LEU A 60 -8.52 -27.70 -17.94
C LEU A 60 -9.19 -28.83 -17.14
N ASP A 61 -9.60 -28.52 -15.90
CA ASP A 61 -10.49 -29.35 -15.08
C ASP A 61 -11.85 -28.64 -14.84
N PRO A 62 -12.81 -28.78 -15.78
CA PRO A 62 -14.08 -28.06 -15.72
C PRO A 62 -14.94 -28.44 -14.50
N HIS A 63 -14.80 -29.67 -14.01
CA HIS A 63 -15.58 -30.14 -12.87
C HIS A 63 -15.10 -29.51 -11.57
N LYS A 64 -13.78 -29.52 -11.33
CA LYS A 64 -13.20 -28.90 -10.15
C LYS A 64 -13.44 -27.38 -10.17
N ALA A 65 -13.23 -26.74 -11.32
CA ALA A 65 -13.42 -25.30 -11.46
C ALA A 65 -14.86 -24.83 -11.21
N GLY A 66 -15.87 -25.62 -11.59
CA GLY A 66 -17.28 -25.31 -11.33
C GLY A 66 -17.71 -25.36 -9.87
N THR A 67 -16.86 -25.88 -8.98
CA THR A 67 -17.15 -25.96 -7.53
C THR A 67 -16.43 -24.90 -6.71
N ILE A 68 -15.33 -24.36 -7.22
CA ILE A 68 -14.45 -23.44 -6.51
C ILE A 68 -15.04 -22.02 -6.53
N GLU A 69 -15.16 -21.45 -5.34
CA GLU A 69 -15.55 -20.06 -5.13
C GLU A 69 -14.35 -19.12 -5.20
N VAL A 70 -14.60 -17.85 -5.51
CA VAL A 70 -13.54 -16.84 -5.57
C VAL A 70 -12.84 -16.69 -4.22
N SER A 71 -13.60 -16.70 -3.11
CA SER A 71 -13.05 -16.65 -1.75
C SER A 71 -12.06 -17.80 -1.49
N HIS A 72 -12.46 -19.03 -1.81
CA HIS A 72 -11.60 -20.21 -1.66
C HIS A 72 -10.32 -20.11 -2.50
N MET A 73 -10.42 -19.55 -3.71
CA MET A 73 -9.26 -19.33 -4.58
C MET A 73 -8.29 -18.30 -3.99
N VAL A 74 -8.82 -17.22 -3.40
CA VAL A 74 -8.04 -16.18 -2.71
C VAL A 74 -7.37 -16.75 -1.47
N ASP A 75 -8.09 -17.50 -0.64
CA ASP A 75 -7.53 -18.15 0.56
C ASP A 75 -6.41 -19.11 0.20
N SER A 76 -6.60 -19.92 -0.84
CA SER A 76 -5.57 -20.83 -1.34
C SER A 76 -4.33 -20.07 -1.80
N TYR A 77 -4.50 -18.93 -2.49
CA TYR A 77 -3.40 -18.08 -2.91
C TYR A 77 -2.65 -17.48 -1.70
N LEU A 78 -3.39 -16.97 -0.72
CA LEU A 78 -2.80 -16.39 0.49
C LEU A 78 -2.05 -17.43 1.32
N ALA A 79 -2.52 -18.68 1.36
CA ALA A 79 -1.85 -19.78 2.05
C ALA A 79 -0.48 -20.14 1.46
N THR A 80 -0.21 -19.81 0.19
CA THR A 80 1.11 -20.01 -0.43
C THR A 80 2.16 -18.98 0.02
N LYS A 81 1.76 -17.93 0.76
CA LYS A 81 2.61 -16.79 1.11
C LYS A 81 3.20 -16.91 2.52
N TYR A 82 4.20 -17.78 2.66
CA TYR A 82 4.85 -18.05 3.94
C TYR A 82 5.75 -16.90 4.46
N ASP A 83 6.33 -16.09 3.58
CA ASP A 83 7.39 -15.11 3.93
C ASP A 83 6.92 -13.64 4.00
N LEU A 84 5.63 -13.39 4.23
CA LEU A 84 5.09 -12.04 4.29
C LEU A 84 5.25 -11.42 5.69
N LYS A 85 5.54 -10.11 5.72
CA LYS A 85 5.46 -9.32 6.95
C LYS A 85 4.03 -9.35 7.50
N VAL A 86 3.92 -9.33 8.83
CA VAL A 86 2.66 -9.29 9.57
C VAL A 86 1.71 -8.19 9.04
N SER A 87 2.24 -6.97 8.85
CA SER A 87 1.47 -5.84 8.32
C SER A 87 1.01 -6.04 6.86
N THR A 88 1.81 -6.74 6.04
CA THR A 88 1.43 -7.09 4.66
C THR A 88 0.31 -8.13 4.64
N ARG A 89 0.37 -9.12 5.53
CA ARG A 89 -0.70 -10.13 5.66
C ARG A 89 -2.00 -9.50 6.15
N GLY A 90 -1.93 -8.58 7.12
CA GLY A 90 -3.09 -7.77 7.55
C GLY A 90 -3.73 -6.98 6.39
N ALA A 91 -2.91 -6.33 5.55
CA ALA A 91 -3.41 -5.61 4.37
C ALA A 91 -4.08 -6.54 3.35
N TYR A 92 -3.52 -7.72 3.09
CA TYR A 92 -4.12 -8.71 2.19
C TYR A 92 -5.45 -9.24 2.72
N ARG A 93 -5.53 -9.53 4.02
CA ARG A 93 -6.79 -9.95 4.66
C ARG A 93 -7.85 -8.86 4.57
N ASN A 94 -7.47 -7.58 4.72
CA ASN A 94 -8.41 -6.48 4.51
C ASN A 94 -8.92 -6.40 3.05
N SER A 95 -8.04 -6.62 2.07
CA SER A 95 -8.45 -6.76 0.66
C SER A 95 -9.38 -7.94 0.44
N ALA A 96 -9.12 -9.09 1.09
CA ALA A 96 -9.94 -10.29 1.00
C ALA A 96 -11.37 -10.06 1.49
N LYS A 97 -11.56 -9.30 2.59
CA LYS A 97 -12.91 -8.93 3.09
C LYS A 97 -13.77 -8.28 2.02
N TYR A 98 -13.23 -7.34 1.24
CA TYR A 98 -13.97 -6.70 0.15
C TYR A 98 -14.37 -7.69 -0.95
N ILE A 99 -13.52 -8.68 -1.22
CA ILE A 99 -13.79 -9.74 -2.20
C ILE A 99 -14.91 -10.63 -1.68
N ASP A 100 -14.83 -11.06 -0.42
CA ASP A 100 -15.81 -11.94 0.23
C ASP A 100 -17.21 -11.33 0.27
N GLU A 101 -17.31 -10.05 0.63
CA GLU A 101 -18.57 -9.29 0.65
C GLU A 101 -19.17 -9.06 -0.74
N GLY A 102 -18.34 -9.04 -1.78
CA GLY A 102 -18.75 -8.78 -3.17
C GLY A 102 -18.95 -10.05 -3.97
N ILE A 103 -17.87 -10.52 -4.59
CA ILE A 103 -17.88 -11.63 -5.56
C ILE A 103 -17.41 -12.97 -4.96
N GLY A 104 -17.12 -13.02 -3.65
CA GLY A 104 -16.49 -14.17 -3.00
C GLY A 104 -17.21 -15.49 -3.23
N LYS A 105 -18.55 -15.50 -3.13
CA LYS A 105 -19.40 -16.69 -3.29
C LYS A 105 -19.64 -17.10 -4.75
N CYS A 106 -19.23 -16.28 -5.71
CA CYS A 106 -19.35 -16.62 -7.12
C CYS A 106 -18.35 -17.72 -7.48
N LYS A 107 -18.70 -18.57 -8.45
CA LYS A 107 -17.76 -19.59 -8.95
C LYS A 107 -16.76 -18.95 -9.89
N ILE A 108 -15.49 -19.36 -9.80
CA ILE A 108 -14.40 -18.79 -10.61
C ILE A 108 -14.63 -18.91 -12.12
N VAL A 109 -15.38 -19.94 -12.55
CA VAL A 109 -15.73 -20.18 -13.97
C VAL A 109 -16.80 -19.23 -14.51
N ASP A 110 -17.61 -18.64 -13.63
CA ASP A 110 -18.73 -17.77 -14.01
C ASP A 110 -18.32 -16.30 -14.02
N ILE A 111 -17.19 -15.95 -13.42
CA ILE A 111 -16.68 -14.59 -13.36
C ILE A 111 -16.11 -14.16 -14.71
N LYS A 112 -16.66 -13.07 -15.26
CA LYS A 112 -16.18 -12.44 -16.48
C LYS A 112 -15.47 -11.13 -16.18
N TYR A 113 -14.75 -10.63 -17.18
CA TYR A 113 -14.15 -9.30 -17.19
C TYR A 113 -15.13 -8.19 -16.75
N SER A 114 -16.36 -8.24 -17.30
CA SER A 114 -17.42 -7.28 -16.96
C SER A 114 -17.84 -7.32 -15.50
N ASP A 115 -17.79 -8.50 -14.86
CA ASP A 115 -18.15 -8.66 -13.45
C ASP A 115 -17.09 -8.07 -12.54
N ILE A 116 -15.80 -8.29 -12.85
CA ILE A 116 -14.68 -7.65 -12.14
C ILE A 116 -14.76 -6.14 -12.27
N LYS A 117 -15.00 -5.64 -13.49
CA LYS A 117 -15.15 -4.19 -13.74
C LYS A 117 -16.29 -3.60 -12.92
N ARG A 118 -17.47 -4.23 -12.93
CA ARG A 118 -18.63 -3.81 -12.12
C ARG A 118 -18.31 -3.85 -10.62
N PHE A 119 -17.64 -4.90 -10.16
CA PHE A 119 -17.22 -5.02 -8.75
C PHE A 119 -16.29 -3.87 -8.34
N TYR A 120 -15.25 -3.58 -9.12
CA TYR A 120 -14.33 -2.48 -8.84
C TYR A 120 -15.01 -1.11 -8.84
N TYR A 121 -15.90 -0.83 -9.80
CA TYR A 121 -16.68 0.41 -9.77
C TYR A 121 -17.66 0.47 -8.60
N GLY A 122 -18.29 -0.65 -8.21
CA GLY A 122 -19.14 -0.71 -7.02
C GLY A 122 -18.37 -0.35 -5.75
N LEU A 123 -17.15 -0.87 -5.58
CA LEU A 123 -16.26 -0.48 -4.48
C LEU A 123 -16.00 1.03 -4.43
N MET A 124 -15.86 1.68 -5.59
CA MET A 124 -15.53 3.11 -5.65
C MET A 124 -16.77 4.00 -5.52
N LEU A 125 -17.85 3.67 -6.23
CA LEU A 125 -19.02 4.53 -6.37
C LEU A 125 -20.06 4.29 -5.26
N GLU A 126 -20.21 3.06 -4.80
CA GLU A 126 -21.21 2.69 -3.79
C GLU A 126 -20.60 2.67 -2.38
N LYS A 127 -19.39 2.09 -2.23
CA LYS A 127 -18.67 2.07 -0.94
C LYS A 127 -17.74 3.27 -0.71
N GLY A 128 -17.60 4.17 -1.69
CA GLY A 128 -16.78 5.38 -1.58
C GLY A 128 -15.28 5.12 -1.43
N LEU A 129 -14.77 3.95 -1.85
CA LEU A 129 -13.35 3.63 -1.72
C LEU A 129 -12.51 4.36 -2.76
N LYS A 130 -11.31 4.79 -2.36
CA LYS A 130 -10.31 5.36 -3.29
C LYS A 130 -9.85 4.31 -4.29
N ALA A 131 -9.51 4.75 -5.51
CA ALA A 131 -9.00 3.86 -6.57
C ALA A 131 -7.73 3.09 -6.17
N THR A 132 -6.89 3.69 -5.32
CA THR A 132 -5.71 3.04 -4.73
C THR A 132 -6.07 1.86 -3.83
N THR A 133 -7.16 1.95 -3.06
CA THR A 133 -7.67 0.83 -2.26
C THR A 133 -8.15 -0.30 -3.17
N VAL A 134 -8.81 0.02 -4.28
CA VAL A 134 -9.21 -0.98 -5.28
C VAL A 134 -8.01 -1.63 -5.96
N ASP A 135 -6.92 -0.89 -6.21
CA ASP A 135 -5.66 -1.46 -6.70
C ASP A 135 -5.06 -2.48 -5.70
N HIS A 136 -5.19 -2.24 -4.38
CA HIS A 136 -4.80 -3.21 -3.36
C HIS A 136 -5.70 -4.45 -3.33
N VAL A 137 -6.99 -4.31 -3.64
CA VAL A 137 -7.89 -5.46 -3.83
C VAL A 137 -7.44 -6.27 -5.05
N ASN A 138 -7.15 -5.59 -6.17
CA ASN A 138 -6.63 -6.22 -7.38
C ASN A 138 -5.29 -6.92 -7.15
N THR A 139 -4.42 -6.39 -6.29
CA THR A 139 -3.12 -7.00 -5.93
C THR A 139 -3.26 -8.38 -5.27
N VAL A 140 -4.41 -8.67 -4.67
CA VAL A 140 -4.73 -10.01 -4.13
C VAL A 140 -5.52 -10.83 -5.16
N LEU A 141 -6.54 -10.23 -5.77
CA LEU A 141 -7.47 -10.92 -6.65
C LEU A 141 -6.82 -11.38 -7.96
N HIS A 142 -6.00 -10.53 -8.58
CA HIS A 142 -5.38 -10.83 -9.87
C HIS A 142 -4.42 -12.03 -9.79
N PRO A 143 -3.46 -12.09 -8.83
CA PRO A 143 -2.63 -13.28 -8.66
C PRO A 143 -3.40 -14.55 -8.29
N ALA A 144 -4.49 -14.44 -7.53
CA ALA A 144 -5.34 -15.60 -7.20
C ALA A 144 -5.99 -16.19 -8.46
N PHE A 145 -6.54 -15.36 -9.35
CA PHE A 145 -7.03 -15.82 -10.65
C PHE A 145 -5.90 -16.28 -11.57
N GLN A 146 -4.70 -15.69 -11.47
CA GLN A 146 -3.55 -16.16 -12.23
C GLN A 146 -3.10 -17.56 -11.79
N MET A 147 -3.18 -17.85 -10.50
CA MET A 147 -2.95 -19.19 -9.97
C MET A 147 -4.01 -20.16 -10.50
N ALA A 148 -5.29 -19.76 -10.55
CA ALA A 148 -6.35 -20.57 -11.14
C ALA A 148 -6.13 -20.89 -12.63
N VAL A 149 -5.55 -19.96 -13.40
CA VAL A 149 -5.15 -20.22 -14.80
C VAL A 149 -4.01 -21.23 -14.86
N ARG A 150 -2.97 -21.06 -14.03
CA ARG A 150 -1.80 -21.97 -13.99
C ARG A 150 -2.17 -23.38 -13.55
N ASP A 151 -3.15 -23.50 -12.67
CA ASP A 151 -3.66 -24.79 -12.18
C ASP A 151 -4.65 -25.46 -13.16
N GLY A 152 -4.90 -24.84 -14.32
CA GLY A 152 -5.84 -25.35 -15.32
C GLY A 152 -7.30 -25.32 -14.86
N LEU A 153 -7.66 -24.46 -13.90
CA LEU A 153 -9.07 -24.32 -13.48
C LEU A 153 -9.84 -23.44 -14.47
N ILE A 154 -9.21 -22.39 -14.97
CA ILE A 154 -9.80 -21.46 -15.93
C ILE A 154 -8.80 -21.16 -17.05
N ARG A 155 -9.33 -20.73 -18.20
CA ARG A 155 -8.53 -20.49 -19.40
C ARG A 155 -7.83 -19.13 -19.41
N THR A 156 -8.49 -18.13 -18.86
CA THR A 156 -8.07 -16.73 -18.94
C THR A 156 -8.33 -16.06 -17.61
N ASN A 157 -7.45 -15.13 -17.21
CA ASN A 157 -7.64 -14.35 -16.00
C ASN A 157 -8.68 -13.25 -16.24
N PRO A 158 -9.85 -13.25 -15.56
CA PRO A 158 -10.89 -12.25 -15.76
C PRO A 158 -10.52 -10.85 -15.23
N THR A 159 -9.45 -10.73 -14.45
CA THR A 159 -8.98 -9.44 -13.92
C THR A 159 -7.97 -8.74 -14.84
N GLU A 160 -7.46 -9.45 -15.86
CA GLU A 160 -6.45 -8.95 -16.78
C GLU A 160 -6.89 -7.64 -17.44
N GLY A 161 -6.07 -6.58 -17.34
CA GLY A 161 -6.35 -5.28 -17.96
C GLY A 161 -7.39 -4.39 -17.26
N VAL A 162 -8.25 -4.91 -16.36
CA VAL A 162 -9.32 -4.11 -15.72
C VAL A 162 -8.75 -2.92 -14.96
N MET A 163 -7.72 -3.18 -14.14
CA MET A 163 -7.12 -2.14 -13.30
C MET A 163 -6.36 -1.09 -14.12
N ASN A 164 -5.85 -1.46 -15.30
CA ASN A 164 -5.20 -0.52 -16.21
C ASN A 164 -6.22 0.48 -16.76
N GLU A 165 -7.43 0.05 -17.12
CA GLU A 165 -8.50 0.98 -17.54
C GLU A 165 -8.86 1.96 -16.41
N ILE A 166 -8.96 1.49 -15.17
CA ILE A 166 -9.26 2.34 -14.02
C ILE A 166 -8.14 3.36 -13.79
N LYS A 167 -6.87 2.95 -13.91
CA LYS A 167 -5.70 3.84 -13.76
C LYS A 167 -5.64 4.97 -14.80
N HIS A 168 -6.24 4.79 -15.97
CA HIS A 168 -6.37 5.83 -17.00
C HIS A 168 -7.69 6.62 -16.92
N SER A 169 -8.58 6.26 -16.00
CA SER A 169 -9.86 6.93 -15.84
C SER A 169 -9.74 8.17 -14.95
N ARG A 170 -10.75 9.06 -15.02
CA ARG A 170 -10.88 10.22 -14.13
C ARG A 170 -10.93 9.88 -12.64
N TYR A 171 -11.21 8.62 -12.30
CA TYR A 171 -11.31 8.16 -10.93
C TYR A 171 -9.94 7.86 -10.30
N TRP A 172 -8.89 7.76 -11.12
CA TRP A 172 -7.52 7.61 -10.64
C TRP A 172 -6.89 8.98 -10.39
N ILE A 173 -7.16 9.52 -9.21
CA ILE A 173 -6.55 10.77 -8.76
C ILE A 173 -5.27 10.40 -8.00
N LYS A 174 -4.10 10.60 -8.61
CA LYS A 174 -2.84 10.63 -7.86
C LYS A 174 -2.77 11.97 -7.14
N GLU A 175 -3.08 11.97 -5.85
CA GLU A 175 -2.76 13.11 -4.99
C GLU A 175 -1.24 13.35 -5.05
N LYS A 176 -0.83 14.53 -5.52
CA LYS A 176 0.57 14.93 -5.47
C LYS A 176 0.97 15.09 -4.00
N ARG A 177 2.04 14.41 -3.59
CA ARG A 177 2.67 14.70 -2.30
C ARG A 177 3.42 16.00 -2.48
N PHE A 178 3.11 17.00 -1.66
CA PHE A 178 3.82 18.27 -1.69
C PHE A 178 4.71 18.40 -0.45
N ALA A 179 5.79 19.16 -0.61
CA ALA A 179 6.63 19.66 0.48
C ALA A 179 6.09 21.00 0.98
N LEU A 180 6.32 21.31 2.26
CA LEU A 180 6.07 22.66 2.77
C LEU A 180 6.99 23.66 2.07
N SER A 181 6.46 24.82 1.69
CA SER A 181 7.28 25.94 1.24
C SER A 181 8.18 26.45 2.37
N ILE A 182 9.26 27.17 2.05
CA ILE A 182 10.16 27.75 3.07
C ILE A 182 9.39 28.65 4.05
N PRO A 183 8.49 29.56 3.59
CA PRO A 183 7.67 30.37 4.50
C PRO A 183 6.75 29.53 5.40
N GLU A 184 6.06 28.52 4.86
CA GLU A 184 5.20 27.63 5.64
C GLU A 184 5.99 26.84 6.69
N GLN A 185 7.15 26.30 6.31
CA GLN A 185 8.02 25.57 7.23
C GLN A 185 8.53 26.47 8.36
N LYS A 186 8.93 27.70 8.03
CA LYS A 186 9.37 28.69 9.02
C LYS A 186 8.25 29.03 9.99
N GLN A 187 7.07 29.36 9.47
CA GLN A 187 5.88 29.66 10.26
C GLN A 187 5.51 28.51 11.21
N PHE A 188 5.54 27.27 10.71
CA PHE A 188 5.29 26.08 11.52
C PHE A 188 6.26 25.96 12.70
N MET A 189 7.57 26.11 12.43
CA MET A 189 8.60 26.00 13.47
C MET A 189 8.57 27.16 14.46
N ASP A 190 8.31 28.38 13.99
CA ASP A 190 8.22 29.57 14.86
C ASP A 190 6.98 29.51 15.76
N PHE A 191 5.86 28.99 15.25
CA PHE A 191 4.67 28.72 16.07
C PHE A 191 4.95 27.67 17.14
N LEU A 192 5.63 26.57 16.80
CA LEU A 192 6.01 25.53 17.77
C LEU A 192 6.92 26.08 18.88
N ARG A 193 7.89 26.93 18.54
CA ARG A 193 8.82 27.53 19.52
C ARG A 193 8.11 28.51 20.46
N SER A 194 7.20 29.32 19.93
CA SER A 194 6.50 30.35 20.70
C SER A 194 5.31 29.81 21.51
N SER A 195 4.77 28.65 21.15
CA SER A 195 3.63 28.06 21.83
C SER A 195 4.03 27.22 23.04
N SER A 196 3.73 27.70 24.26
CA SER A 196 3.92 26.92 25.49
C SER A 196 3.14 25.59 25.49
N LYS A 197 1.98 25.56 24.81
CA LYS A 197 1.14 24.35 24.68
C LYS A 197 1.80 23.26 23.83
N TYR A 198 2.53 23.64 22.79
CA TYR A 198 3.08 22.69 21.81
C TYR A 198 4.60 22.51 21.91
N HIS A 199 5.26 23.21 22.84
CA HIS A 199 6.70 23.20 23.00
C HIS A 199 7.28 21.79 23.16
N GLY A 200 6.60 20.89 23.88
CA GLY A 200 7.03 19.49 24.04
C GLY A 200 7.06 18.67 22.74
N TRP A 201 6.45 19.14 21.65
CA TRP A 201 6.52 18.49 20.33
C TRP A 201 7.65 19.04 19.45
N LEU A 202 8.35 20.08 19.89
CA LEU A 202 9.41 20.71 19.11
C LEU A 202 10.55 19.72 18.78
N PRO A 203 11.04 18.87 19.71
CA PRO A 203 12.11 17.92 19.41
C PRO A 203 11.76 16.96 18.26
N ILE A 204 10.63 16.26 18.35
CA ILE A 204 10.23 15.27 17.36
C ILE A 204 10.04 15.87 15.97
N PHE A 205 9.44 17.05 15.84
CA PHE A 205 9.26 17.70 14.54
C PHE A 205 10.57 18.24 13.97
N THR A 206 11.48 18.72 14.82
CA THR A 206 12.82 19.14 14.40
C THR A 206 13.61 17.95 13.86
N VAL A 207 13.60 16.81 14.54
CA VAL A 207 14.27 15.59 14.08
C VAL A 207 13.68 15.09 12.76
N LEU A 208 12.35 15.05 12.61
CA LEU A 208 11.71 14.63 11.36
C LEU A 208 12.09 15.54 10.17
N LEU A 209 12.10 16.85 10.37
CA LEU A 209 12.47 17.83 9.35
C LEU A 209 13.98 17.93 9.09
N GLY A 210 14.83 17.55 10.05
CA GLY A 210 16.28 17.61 9.95
C GLY A 210 16.96 16.32 9.50
N THR A 211 16.24 15.19 9.50
CA THR A 211 16.80 13.87 9.15
C THR A 211 16.06 13.16 8.02
N GLY A 212 14.81 13.54 7.75
CA GLY A 212 13.97 12.87 6.77
C GLY A 212 13.62 11.42 7.12
N MET A 213 13.76 11.00 8.37
CA MET A 213 13.38 9.66 8.79
C MET A 213 11.89 9.37 8.57
N ARG A 214 11.54 8.10 8.30
CA ARG A 214 10.13 7.71 8.34
C ARG A 214 9.63 7.84 9.78
N ILE A 215 8.35 8.14 9.97
CA ILE A 215 7.79 8.36 11.32
C ILE A 215 8.03 7.17 12.26
N GLY A 216 7.89 5.92 11.77
CA GLY A 216 8.17 4.73 12.55
C GLY A 216 9.66 4.56 12.89
N GLU A 217 10.58 4.95 12.00
CA GLU A 217 12.02 4.96 12.28
C GLU A 217 12.34 5.98 13.38
N CYS A 218 11.76 7.18 13.30
CA CYS A 218 11.96 8.26 14.27
C CYS A 218 11.44 7.88 15.66
N LEU A 219 10.21 7.35 15.73
CA LEU A 219 9.59 6.91 16.98
C LEU A 219 10.21 5.62 17.54
N GLY A 220 10.88 4.84 16.70
CA GLY A 220 11.59 3.64 17.10
C GLY A 220 12.98 3.90 17.68
N LEU A 221 13.53 5.12 17.54
CA LEU A 221 14.86 5.44 18.06
C LEU A 221 14.96 5.18 19.56
N THR A 222 16.05 4.55 19.97
CA THR A 222 16.49 4.40 21.36
C THR A 222 17.68 5.31 21.63
N TRP A 223 17.95 5.61 22.90
CA TRP A 223 19.12 6.42 23.26
C TRP A 223 20.45 5.76 22.82
N ASP A 224 20.50 4.44 22.72
CA ASP A 224 21.66 3.68 22.24
C ASP A 224 21.92 3.83 20.74
N ASP A 225 20.92 4.27 19.96
CA ASP A 225 21.08 4.54 18.53
C ASP A 225 21.77 5.90 18.25
N LEU A 226 21.96 6.74 19.27
CA LEU A 226 22.48 8.09 19.16
C LEU A 226 23.93 8.20 19.64
N ASP A 227 24.87 8.39 18.71
CA ASP A 227 26.26 8.71 19.03
C ASP A 227 26.45 10.24 19.04
N PHE A 228 26.34 10.85 20.23
CA PHE A 228 26.49 12.30 20.40
C PHE A 228 27.93 12.79 20.17
N GLU A 229 28.94 11.96 20.41
CA GLU A 229 30.34 12.32 20.18
C GLU A 229 30.64 12.42 18.68
N LYS A 230 30.22 11.42 17.91
CA LYS A 230 30.39 11.42 16.45
C LYS A 230 29.30 12.18 15.71
N ARG A 231 28.24 12.60 16.40
CA ARG A 231 27.03 13.23 15.83
C ARG A 231 26.38 12.33 14.77
N ILE A 232 26.13 11.08 15.09
CA ILE A 232 25.56 10.08 14.16
C ILE A 232 24.33 9.42 14.77
N ILE A 233 23.27 9.30 13.95
CA ILE A 233 22.05 8.54 14.27
C ILE A 233 22.12 7.20 13.51
N SER A 234 21.98 6.10 14.23
CA SER A 234 21.89 4.75 13.64
C SER A 234 20.43 4.38 13.40
N VAL A 235 20.01 4.30 12.13
CA VAL A 235 18.65 3.90 11.76
C VAL A 235 18.65 2.43 11.35
N ASN A 236 18.24 1.54 12.27
CA ASN A 236 18.29 0.08 12.07
C ASN A 236 16.91 -0.62 12.22
N HIS A 237 15.94 0.05 12.84
CA HIS A 237 14.60 -0.47 13.13
C HIS A 237 13.50 0.59 13.00
N SER A 238 12.25 0.15 12.98
CA SER A 238 11.07 1.01 12.91
C SER A 238 9.96 0.50 13.83
N LEU A 239 9.37 1.42 14.61
CA LEU A 239 8.16 1.17 15.37
C LEU A 239 6.92 1.11 14.44
N SER A 240 6.03 0.15 14.67
CA SER A 240 4.81 -0.07 13.91
C SER A 240 3.70 -0.55 14.84
N ASP A 241 2.48 -0.04 14.67
CA ASP A 241 1.25 -0.44 15.37
C ASP A 241 0.16 -0.89 14.41
N ARG A 242 0.55 -1.20 13.16
CA ARG A 242 -0.40 -1.68 12.16
C ARG A 242 -1.10 -2.94 12.68
N PRO A 243 -2.36 -3.19 12.30
CA PRO A 243 -3.02 -4.44 12.65
C PRO A 243 -2.21 -5.63 12.13
N ASP A 244 -2.12 -6.68 12.93
CA ASP A 244 -1.62 -7.98 12.44
C ASP A 244 -2.68 -8.74 11.65
N GLU A 245 -2.39 -10.02 11.40
CA GLU A 245 -3.30 -10.92 10.72
C GLU A 245 -4.63 -11.05 11.44
N GLU A 246 -4.61 -11.15 12.77
CA GLU A 246 -5.79 -11.30 13.60
C GLU A 246 -6.55 -9.97 13.77
N GLY A 247 -5.95 -8.88 13.28
CA GLY A 247 -6.47 -7.53 13.42
C GLY A 247 -6.05 -6.88 14.73
N ASP A 248 -5.11 -7.50 15.46
CA ASP A 248 -4.61 -6.96 16.71
C ASP A 248 -3.60 -5.83 16.45
N CYS A 249 -3.92 -4.67 17.01
CA CYS A 249 -3.13 -3.46 16.90
C CYS A 249 -2.23 -3.36 18.14
N ARG A 250 -1.10 -4.06 18.10
CA ARG A 250 -0.04 -3.94 19.11
C ARG A 250 1.21 -3.29 18.55
N LYS A 251 1.95 -2.60 19.43
CA LYS A 251 3.25 -2.02 19.12
C LYS A 251 4.24 -3.13 18.81
N ARG A 252 5.02 -2.97 17.74
CA ARG A 252 6.05 -3.90 17.30
C ARG A 252 7.25 -3.16 16.76
N ILE A 253 8.41 -3.75 16.92
CA ILE A 253 9.65 -3.29 16.28
C ILE A 253 9.89 -4.12 15.03
N GLU A 254 9.77 -3.47 13.88
CA GLU A 254 10.16 -4.06 12.61
C GLU A 254 11.65 -3.79 12.38
N THR A 255 12.50 -4.79 12.63
CA THR A 255 13.91 -4.73 12.24
C THR A 255 14.03 -4.78 10.72
N THR A 256 14.88 -3.92 10.16
CA THR A 256 15.01 -3.73 8.70
C THR A 256 15.82 -4.84 8.00
N THR A 257 15.72 -6.09 8.46
CA THR A 257 16.60 -7.21 8.07
C THR A 257 16.49 -7.68 6.61
N LYS A 258 15.56 -7.16 5.79
CA LYS A 258 15.41 -7.59 4.39
C LYS A 258 15.97 -6.66 3.31
N THR A 259 16.40 -5.44 3.62
CA THR A 259 17.11 -4.60 2.62
C THR A 259 18.28 -3.88 3.25
N ALA A 260 19.50 -4.11 2.73
CA ALA A 260 20.70 -3.36 3.13
C ALA A 260 20.56 -1.83 2.98
N ALA A 261 19.60 -1.37 2.16
CA ALA A 261 19.24 0.04 2.00
C ALA A 261 18.41 0.64 3.15
N GLY A 262 17.82 -0.19 4.02
CA GLY A 262 17.02 0.25 5.17
C GLY A 262 17.87 0.70 6.35
N MET A 263 19.00 0.00 6.58
CA MET A 263 19.98 0.36 7.59
C MET A 263 20.87 1.50 7.09
N ARG A 264 20.90 2.61 7.82
CA ARG A 264 21.73 3.77 7.45
C ARG A 264 22.14 4.57 8.67
N THR A 265 23.22 5.31 8.51
CA THR A 265 23.66 6.32 9.46
C THR A 265 23.33 7.71 8.94
N ILE A 266 22.76 8.58 9.78
CA ILE A 266 22.44 9.97 9.44
C ILE A 266 23.30 10.89 10.32
N PRO A 267 24.17 11.73 9.74
CA PRO A 267 24.88 12.75 10.51
C PRO A 267 23.89 13.78 11.09
N MET A 268 24.12 14.21 12.34
CA MET A 268 23.31 15.23 13.00
C MET A 268 23.79 16.62 12.60
N VAL A 269 22.88 17.44 12.07
CA VAL A 269 23.04 18.89 12.06
C VAL A 269 22.82 19.45 13.47
N GLN A 270 23.26 20.69 13.71
CA GLN A 270 23.23 21.28 15.06
C GLN A 270 21.82 21.33 15.64
N GLU A 271 20.83 21.66 14.82
CA GLU A 271 19.43 21.75 15.23
C GLU A 271 18.85 20.38 15.65
N VAL A 272 19.31 19.29 15.02
CA VAL A 272 18.90 17.92 15.36
C VAL A 272 19.58 17.47 16.65
N PHE A 273 20.86 17.81 16.83
CA PHE A 273 21.58 17.56 18.07
C PHE A 273 20.88 18.27 19.26
N ASP A 274 20.58 19.56 19.10
CA ASP A 274 19.91 20.37 20.12
C ASP A 274 18.50 19.84 20.43
N ALA A 275 17.78 19.34 19.43
CA ALA A 275 16.49 18.71 19.61
C ALA A 275 16.58 17.44 20.48
N PHE A 276 17.57 16.57 20.25
CA PHE A 276 17.77 15.40 21.11
C PHE A 276 18.20 15.78 22.53
N LEU A 277 19.03 16.81 22.67
CA LEU A 277 19.42 17.32 23.99
C LEU A 277 18.21 17.86 24.75
N MET A 278 17.36 18.63 24.08
CA MET A 278 16.10 19.14 24.65
C MET A 278 15.17 18.01 25.10
N GLU A 279 15.01 16.96 24.28
CA GLU A 279 14.22 15.79 24.65
C GLU A 279 14.79 15.08 25.88
N TYR A 280 16.13 14.93 25.94
CA TYR A 280 16.81 14.33 27.08
C TYR A 280 16.60 15.14 28.37
N GLU A 281 16.63 16.47 28.28
CA GLU A 281 16.33 17.37 29.40
C GLU A 281 14.87 17.28 29.85
N PHE A 282 13.92 17.18 28.91
CA PHE A 282 12.52 16.92 29.25
C PHE A 282 12.37 15.61 30.01
N GLN A 283 12.99 14.53 29.54
CA GLN A 283 12.93 13.20 30.18
C GLN A 283 13.61 13.15 31.55
N LYS A 284 14.66 13.95 31.79
CA LYS A 284 15.21 14.10 33.14
C LYS A 284 14.19 14.65 34.16
N ILE A 285 13.24 15.46 33.70
CA ILE A 285 12.22 16.07 34.57
C ILE A 285 10.98 15.18 34.69
N ILE A 286 10.46 14.67 33.57
CA ILE A 286 9.19 13.90 33.53
C ILE A 286 9.40 12.39 33.77
N GLY A 287 10.62 11.90 33.58
CA GLY A 287 10.99 10.49 33.56
C GLY A 287 11.24 9.96 32.16
N PHE A 288 12.16 9.00 32.05
CA PHE A 288 12.47 8.30 30.80
C PHE A 288 11.36 7.28 30.45
N CYS A 289 11.36 6.82 29.19
CA CYS A 289 10.47 5.74 28.74
C CYS A 289 10.74 4.45 29.52
N GLU A 290 9.68 3.82 30.04
CA GLU A 290 9.75 2.57 30.81
C GLU A 290 9.20 1.36 30.02
N GLU A 291 8.62 1.60 28.83
CA GLU A 291 8.03 0.54 28.01
C GLU A 291 9.10 -0.21 27.21
N GLU A 292 9.01 -1.54 27.25
CA GLU A 292 9.77 -2.45 26.41
C GLU A 292 8.88 -3.01 25.29
N VAL A 293 9.37 -2.97 24.05
CA VAL A 293 8.66 -3.50 22.87
C VAL A 293 9.59 -4.41 22.09
N ASP A 294 9.24 -5.69 21.99
CA ASP A 294 10.02 -6.72 21.27
C ASP A 294 11.52 -6.75 21.65
N GLY A 295 11.84 -6.53 22.93
CA GLY A 295 13.22 -6.52 23.46
C GLY A 295 13.96 -5.18 23.34
N TYR A 296 13.33 -4.15 22.77
CA TYR A 296 13.86 -2.79 22.70
C TYR A 296 13.29 -1.94 23.84
N SER A 297 14.15 -1.16 24.48
CA SER A 297 13.80 -0.24 25.57
C SER A 297 14.59 1.07 25.43
N GLY A 298 14.31 2.05 26.30
CA GLY A 298 15.03 3.34 26.25
C GLY A 298 14.67 4.19 25.03
N PHE A 299 13.42 4.14 24.58
CA PHE A 299 12.93 4.93 23.45
C PHE A 299 13.09 6.44 23.68
N VAL A 300 13.58 7.15 22.67
CA VAL A 300 13.87 8.59 22.70
C VAL A 300 12.61 9.43 22.81
N PHE A 301 11.53 9.07 22.12
CA PHE A 301 10.27 9.83 22.17
C PHE A 301 9.20 9.08 22.96
N SER A 302 8.83 9.65 24.10
CA SER A 302 7.88 9.04 25.03
C SER A 302 6.70 9.96 25.35
N THR A 303 5.61 9.35 25.82
CA THR A 303 4.43 10.05 26.30
C THR A 303 4.63 10.50 27.75
N GLY A 304 3.78 11.40 28.25
CA GLY A 304 3.75 11.74 29.68
C GLY A 304 3.44 10.54 30.61
N SER A 305 2.93 9.44 30.07
CA SER A 305 2.76 8.16 30.77
C SER A 305 3.97 7.21 30.66
N ARG A 306 5.12 7.70 30.17
CA ARG A 306 6.39 6.95 30.03
C ARG A 306 6.31 5.72 29.12
N THR A 307 5.41 5.78 28.14
CA THR A 307 5.27 4.77 27.08
C THR A 307 5.74 5.35 25.75
N VAL A 308 6.17 4.53 24.79
CA VAL A 308 6.66 4.98 23.49
C VAL A 308 5.57 5.73 22.73
N GLN A 309 5.96 6.84 22.12
CA GLN A 309 5.08 7.71 21.36
C GLN A 309 4.60 7.03 20.06
N MET A 310 3.33 7.25 19.71
CA MET A 310 2.68 6.59 18.55
C MET A 310 2.50 7.53 17.36
N ALA A 311 2.67 7.00 16.14
CA ALA A 311 2.54 7.77 14.90
C ALA A 311 1.16 8.42 14.75
N GLY A 312 0.09 7.74 15.19
CA GLY A 312 -1.26 8.31 15.21
C GLY A 312 -1.38 9.55 16.12
N ALA A 313 -0.72 9.53 17.28
CA ALA A 313 -0.72 10.68 18.19
C ALA A 313 0.11 11.85 17.64
N VAL A 314 1.25 11.58 16.98
CA VAL A 314 2.04 12.62 16.29
C VAL A 314 1.23 13.30 15.20
N ASN A 315 0.51 12.54 14.35
CA ASN A 315 -0.33 13.14 13.31
C ASN A 315 -1.50 13.95 13.88
N ARG A 316 -2.16 13.48 14.96
CA ARG A 316 -3.22 14.25 15.63
C ARG A 316 -2.68 15.57 16.21
N ALA A 317 -1.50 15.52 16.83
CA ALA A 317 -0.82 16.71 17.32
C ALA A 317 -0.51 17.66 16.16
N LEU A 318 0.07 17.16 15.07
CA LEU A 318 0.38 17.92 13.86
C LEU A 318 -0.86 18.65 13.31
N HIS A 319 -2.00 17.96 13.17
CA HIS A 319 -3.25 18.59 12.72
C HIS A 319 -3.73 19.70 13.66
N SER A 320 -3.60 19.49 14.98
CA SER A 320 -4.00 20.47 15.99
C SER A 320 -3.09 21.70 15.98
N ILE A 321 -1.77 21.48 15.85
CA ILE A 321 -0.76 22.52 15.72
C ILE A 321 -1.03 23.37 14.48
N ILE A 322 -1.24 22.74 13.32
CA ILE A 322 -1.53 23.44 12.06
C ILE A 322 -2.82 24.26 12.17
N SER A 323 -3.88 23.68 12.75
CA SER A 323 -5.13 24.40 12.94
C SER A 323 -4.94 25.65 13.80
N ASP A 324 -4.21 25.56 14.90
CA ASP A 324 -3.99 26.69 15.80
C ASP A 324 -2.99 27.71 15.22
N ALA A 325 -1.96 27.26 14.50
CA ALA A 325 -1.01 28.11 13.79
C ALA A 325 -1.72 28.96 12.73
N ASN A 326 -2.55 28.32 11.89
CA ASN A 326 -3.30 29.02 10.85
C ASN A 326 -4.31 30.02 11.44
N LYS A 327 -4.99 29.69 12.55
CA LYS A 327 -5.87 30.65 13.24
C LYS A 327 -5.11 31.84 13.83
N LEU A 328 -3.87 31.64 14.27
CA LEU A 328 -3.03 32.76 14.73
C LEU A 328 -2.61 33.62 13.55
N GLU A 329 -2.15 33.00 12.48
CA GLU A 329 -1.73 33.68 11.27
C GLU A 329 -2.84 34.50 10.63
N GLU A 330 -4.05 33.96 10.50
CA GLU A 330 -5.19 34.70 9.98
C GLU A 330 -5.49 35.96 10.79
N ARG A 331 -5.25 35.92 12.11
CA ARG A 331 -5.42 37.09 12.98
C ARG A 331 -4.30 38.11 12.79
N LEU A 332 -3.04 37.65 12.74
CA LEU A 332 -1.88 38.52 12.54
C LEU A 332 -1.89 39.17 11.15
N ALA A 333 -2.15 38.40 10.09
CA ALA A 333 -2.23 38.89 8.72
C ALA A 333 -3.31 39.97 8.54
N LYS A 334 -4.46 39.82 9.22
CA LYS A 334 -5.52 40.86 9.24
C LYS A 334 -5.07 42.14 9.94
N GLN A 335 -4.33 42.04 11.05
CA GLN A 335 -3.78 43.19 11.77
C GLN A 335 -2.69 43.91 10.96
N GLU A 336 -1.90 43.14 10.21
CA GLU A 336 -0.78 43.64 9.40
C GLU A 336 -1.21 44.01 7.96
N HIS A 337 -2.49 43.88 7.62
CA HIS A 337 -3.03 44.14 6.28
C HIS A 337 -2.29 43.40 5.15
N ARG A 338 -1.93 42.14 5.39
CA ARG A 338 -1.26 41.26 4.40
C ARG A 338 -2.06 39.98 4.17
N GLU A 339 -1.73 39.28 3.10
CA GLU A 339 -2.25 37.92 2.87
C GLU A 339 -1.65 36.94 3.89
N PRO A 340 -2.45 36.02 4.45
CA PRO A 340 -1.98 35.01 5.39
C PRO A 340 -1.20 33.90 4.67
N ILE A 341 -0.12 33.45 5.28
CA ILE A 341 0.62 32.27 4.83
C ILE A 341 -0.04 31.06 5.48
N MET A 342 -0.79 30.27 4.73
CA MET A 342 -1.56 29.17 5.30
C MET A 342 -0.78 27.86 5.20
N ILE A 343 -0.56 27.20 6.33
CA ILE A 343 0.08 25.89 6.35
C ILE A 343 -0.98 24.86 5.89
N PRO A 344 -0.72 24.10 4.83
CA PRO A 344 -1.66 23.08 4.36
C PRO A 344 -1.77 21.92 5.34
N GLN A 345 -2.87 21.16 5.26
CA GLN A 345 -3.02 19.94 6.06
C GLN A 345 -2.01 18.89 5.61
N ILE A 346 -1.15 18.46 6.53
CA ILE A 346 -0.06 17.52 6.27
C ILE A 346 -0.01 16.40 7.31
N SER A 347 0.69 15.34 6.95
CA SER A 347 1.06 14.23 7.83
C SER A 347 2.57 14.21 8.10
N ALA A 348 3.03 13.38 9.02
CA ALA A 348 4.46 13.17 9.26
C ALA A 348 5.24 12.73 8.00
N HIS A 349 4.58 12.07 7.03
CA HIS A 349 5.22 11.71 5.76
C HIS A 349 5.51 12.93 4.87
N ASN A 350 4.71 13.99 4.98
CA ASN A 350 4.99 15.24 4.26
C ASN A 350 6.21 15.94 4.83
N LEU A 351 6.48 15.86 6.14
CA LEU A 351 7.71 16.43 6.73
C LEU A 351 8.97 15.77 6.16
N ARG A 352 8.93 14.44 5.99
CA ARG A 352 9.98 13.70 5.27
C ARG A 352 10.12 14.15 3.81
N HIS A 353 8.99 14.43 3.13
CA HIS A 353 9.01 14.97 1.77
C HIS A 353 9.66 16.36 1.75
N THR A 354 9.32 17.24 2.70
CA THR A 354 9.93 18.55 2.88
C THR A 354 11.44 18.44 3.06
N PHE A 355 11.93 17.55 3.94
CA PHE A 355 13.37 17.33 4.08
C PHE A 355 14.01 16.86 2.76
N CYS A 356 13.40 15.89 2.06
CA CYS A 356 13.92 15.42 0.79
C CYS A 356 14.00 16.54 -0.26
N THR A 357 12.99 17.41 -0.32
CA THR A 357 12.99 18.59 -1.20
C THR A 357 14.13 19.54 -0.85
N ARG A 358 14.31 19.90 0.42
CA ARG A 358 15.42 20.76 0.88
C ARG A 358 16.78 20.12 0.61
N LEU A 359 16.89 18.81 0.75
CA LEU A 359 18.11 18.07 0.45
C LEU A 359 18.41 18.08 -1.06
N CYS A 360 17.41 17.85 -1.92
CA CYS A 360 17.54 17.95 -3.38
C CYS A 360 17.88 19.36 -3.88
N GLU A 361 17.56 20.41 -3.11
CA GLU A 361 17.93 21.78 -3.45
C GLU A 361 19.41 22.07 -3.19
N ASN A 362 20.01 21.39 -2.21
CA ASN A 362 21.38 21.61 -1.74
C ASN A 362 22.38 20.53 -2.22
N GLU A 363 21.90 19.36 -2.63
CA GLU A 363 22.72 18.25 -3.13
C GLU A 363 22.22 17.81 -4.52
N SER A 364 23.15 17.55 -5.43
CA SER A 364 22.86 17.11 -6.80
C SER A 364 23.13 15.61 -7.01
N ASN A 365 23.89 14.99 -6.11
CA ASN A 365 24.19 13.57 -6.16
C ASN A 365 23.02 12.72 -5.65
N LEU A 366 22.21 12.21 -6.58
CA LEU A 366 21.06 11.36 -6.29
C LEU A 366 21.40 10.12 -5.45
N LYS A 367 22.62 9.59 -5.49
CA LYS A 367 23.03 8.44 -4.67
C LYS A 367 23.23 8.82 -3.21
N VAL A 368 23.79 10.00 -2.94
CA VAL A 368 23.90 10.53 -1.58
C VAL A 368 22.50 10.77 -1.01
N ILE A 369 21.62 11.41 -1.77
CA ILE A 369 20.22 11.64 -1.38
C ILE A 369 19.50 10.32 -1.13
N GLN A 370 19.61 9.36 -2.06
CA GLN A 370 19.02 8.03 -1.91
C GLN A 370 19.49 7.33 -0.63
N SER A 371 20.78 7.43 -0.31
CA SER A 371 21.40 6.84 0.88
C SER A 371 20.87 7.48 2.16
N ILE A 372 20.86 8.82 2.26
CA ILE A 372 20.35 9.55 3.44
C ILE A 372 18.85 9.27 3.64
N MET A 373 18.08 9.23 2.55
CA MET A 373 16.66 8.93 2.62
C MET A 373 16.37 7.47 2.94
N GLY A 374 17.27 6.53 2.63
CA GLY A 374 16.99 5.09 2.74
C GLY A 374 15.89 4.66 1.76
N HIS A 375 15.95 5.14 0.51
CA HIS A 375 15.07 4.72 -0.57
C HIS A 375 15.66 3.48 -1.26
N HIS A 376 14.92 2.37 -1.21
CA HIS A 376 15.31 1.15 -1.93
C HIS A 376 15.30 1.38 -3.45
N ASP A 377 14.25 2.03 -3.96
CA ASP A 377 14.13 2.38 -5.38
C ASP A 377 14.53 3.84 -5.61
N ILE A 378 15.42 4.05 -6.57
CA ILE A 378 15.90 5.38 -6.96
C ILE A 378 14.80 6.21 -7.64
N SER A 379 13.80 5.55 -8.24
CA SER A 379 12.66 6.23 -8.89
C SER A 379 11.97 7.21 -7.93
N THR A 380 11.84 6.83 -6.65
CA THR A 380 11.23 7.68 -5.61
C THR A 380 12.03 8.96 -5.40
N THR A 381 13.37 8.87 -5.40
CA THR A 381 14.23 10.05 -5.29
C THR A 381 14.18 10.90 -6.56
N MET A 382 14.15 10.27 -7.73
CA MET A 382 14.06 10.96 -9.02
C MET A 382 12.75 11.72 -9.18
N ASP A 383 11.62 11.14 -8.77
CA ASP A 383 10.31 11.80 -8.85
C ASP A 383 10.30 13.11 -8.03
N ILE A 384 10.83 13.07 -6.81
CA ILE A 384 10.94 14.25 -5.94
C ILE A 384 11.90 15.27 -6.54
N TYR A 385 13.07 14.83 -7.01
CA TYR A 385 14.05 15.70 -7.66
C TYR A 385 13.48 16.38 -8.92
N ALA A 386 12.71 15.65 -9.73
CA ALA A 386 12.06 16.16 -10.93
C ALA A 386 11.03 17.26 -10.61
N GLU A 387 10.32 17.14 -9.48
CA GLU A 387 9.40 18.17 -8.99
C GLU A 387 10.15 19.41 -8.51
N CYS A 388 11.19 19.24 -7.68
CA CYS A 388 12.02 20.35 -7.18
C CYS A 388 12.70 21.13 -8.32
N THR A 389 13.15 20.41 -9.36
CA THR A 389 13.74 21.04 -10.54
C THR A 389 12.72 21.69 -11.46
N GLY A 390 11.41 21.47 -11.26
CA GLY A 390 10.34 22.11 -12.04
C GLY A 390 10.38 23.65 -11.95
N GLU A 391 10.58 24.18 -10.74
CA GLU A 391 10.71 25.62 -10.51
C GLU A 391 12.06 26.14 -11.03
N LYS A 392 13.16 25.41 -10.76
CA LYS A 392 14.49 25.71 -11.33
C LYS A 392 14.51 25.70 -12.86
N LYS A 393 13.66 24.93 -13.54
CA LYS A 393 13.58 24.94 -15.02
C LYS A 393 13.18 26.30 -15.56
N GLN A 394 12.25 27.00 -14.89
CA GLN A 394 11.86 28.34 -15.30
C GLN A 394 13.01 29.34 -15.10
N GLU A 395 13.70 29.24 -13.96
CA GLU A 395 14.89 30.05 -13.66
C GLU A 395 16.05 29.80 -14.65
N VAL A 396 16.33 28.53 -14.98
CA VAL A 396 17.36 28.13 -15.95
C VAL A 396 17.00 28.61 -17.37
N MET A 397 15.74 28.50 -17.78
CA MET A 397 15.28 29.00 -19.08
C MET A 397 15.33 30.52 -19.16
N ALA A 398 14.98 31.23 -18.08
CA ALA A 398 15.16 32.69 -18.00
C ALA A 398 16.65 33.06 -18.11
N ASN A 399 17.54 32.28 -17.50
CA ASN A 399 18.99 32.47 -17.61
C ASN A 399 19.58 32.16 -18.99
N LEU A 400 18.84 31.43 -19.85
CA LEU A 400 19.18 31.13 -21.25
C LEU A 400 18.64 32.19 -22.22
N GLU A 401 17.71 33.04 -21.79
CA GLU A 401 17.15 34.12 -22.60
C GLU A 401 18.25 35.09 -23.03
N GLY A 402 18.38 35.34 -24.35
CA GLY A 402 19.44 36.15 -24.94
C GLY A 402 20.83 35.51 -25.01
N LYS A 403 21.03 34.30 -24.46
CA LYS A 403 22.29 33.52 -24.60
C LYS A 403 22.20 32.42 -25.66
N ILE A 404 20.99 32.09 -26.10
CA ILE A 404 20.79 31.22 -27.26
C ILE A 404 20.96 32.09 -28.50
N ILE A 405 22.04 31.85 -29.25
CA ILE A 405 22.22 32.43 -30.58
C ILE A 405 21.33 31.62 -31.53
N ILE A 406 20.19 32.20 -31.93
CA ILE A 406 19.26 31.64 -32.94
C ILE A 406 19.36 32.47 -34.22
#